data_AF-A0A5C5U7L9-F1
#
_entry.id   AF-A0A5C5U7L9-F1
#
_cell.length_a   1.000
_cell.length_b   1.000
_cell.length_c   1.000
_cell.angle_alpha   90.00
_cell.angle_beta   90.00
_cell.angle_gamma   90.00
#
_symmetry.space_group_name_H-M   'P 1'
#
loop_
_entity.id
_entity.type
_entity.pdbx_description
1 polymer ?
#
loop_
_entity_poly.entity_id
_entity_poly.type
_entity_poly.pdbx_seq_one_letter_code
_entity_poly.pdbx_strand_id
1 'polypeptide(L)'
;MRTTIDLPEDLHRIATSLARHNKRSLGQVVAELMRRGLDAAPAGRVEERKTVYRIDEDTGLPVILGATRVMTDDDVRALEDEP
;
A
#
# COMPACT_ATOMS: atom_id res chain seq x y z
N MET A 1 25.75 3.91 -8.04
CA MET A 1 26.25 3.52 -9.39
C MET A 1 25.15 3.82 -10.41
N ARG A 2 25.49 4.23 -11.64
CA ARG A 2 24.50 4.47 -12.70
C ARG A 2 24.44 3.24 -13.58
N THR A 3 23.26 2.64 -13.68
CA THR A 3 23.02 1.38 -14.40
C THR A 3 21.84 1.57 -15.32
N THR A 4 21.94 1.04 -16.53
CA THR A 4 20.80 0.96 -17.47
C THR A 4 20.16 -0.40 -17.31
N ILE A 5 18.84 -0.43 -17.15
CA ILE A 5 18.04 -1.65 -17.02
C ILE A 5 16.91 -1.60 -18.03
N ASP A 6 16.53 -2.75 -18.57
CA ASP A 6 15.30 -2.87 -19.34
C ASP A 6 14.13 -2.96 -18.36
N LEU A 7 13.17 -2.04 -18.49
CA LEU A 7 11.99 -1.99 -17.62
C LEU A 7 10.74 -2.17 -18.49
N PRO A 8 9.90 -3.19 -18.21
CA PRO A 8 8.58 -3.32 -18.82
C PRO A 8 7.77 -2.01 -18.77
N GLU A 9 7.03 -1.72 -19.84
CA GLU A 9 6.31 -0.45 -20.03
C GLU A 9 5.29 -0.16 -18.91
N ASP A 10 4.62 -1.20 -18.40
CA ASP A 10 3.70 -1.12 -17.27
C ASP A 10 4.41 -0.67 -15.99
N LEU A 11 5.55 -1.28 -15.66
CA LEU A 11 6.36 -0.91 -14.51
C LEU A 11 6.95 0.50 -14.65
N HIS A 12 7.37 0.88 -15.86
CA HIS A 12 7.85 2.22 -16.15
C HIS A 12 6.77 3.28 -15.90
N ARG A 13 5.52 3.03 -16.33
CA ARG A 13 4.39 3.92 -16.05
C ARG A 13 4.11 4.05 -14.56
N ILE A 14 4.06 2.93 -13.84
CA ILE A 14 3.81 2.92 -12.39
C ILE A 14 4.89 3.71 -11.65
N ALA A 15 6.17 3.43 -11.94
CA ALA A 15 7.29 4.10 -11.31
C ALA A 15 7.31 5.61 -11.62
N THR A 16 6.96 6.00 -12.85
CA THR A 16 6.86 7.42 -13.26
C THR A 16 5.74 8.15 -12.53
N SER A 17 4.56 7.54 -12.42
CA SER A 17 3.45 8.12 -11.66
C SER A 17 3.81 8.28 -10.19
N LEU A 18 4.45 7.27 -9.59
CA LEU A 18 4.88 7.32 -8.20
C LEU A 18 5.93 8.40 -7.96
N ALA A 19 6.90 8.54 -8.87
CA ALA A 19 7.91 9.60 -8.82
C ALA A 19 7.29 11.00 -8.86
N ARG A 20 6.33 11.23 -9.76
CA ARG A 20 5.60 12.51 -9.87
C ARG A 20 4.80 12.81 -8.61
N HIS A 21 4.03 11.84 -8.12
CA HIS A 21 3.20 12.00 -6.92
C HIS A 21 4.04 12.33 -5.69
N ASN A 22 5.19 11.66 -5.52
CA ASN A 22 6.08 11.86 -4.37
C ASN A 22 7.10 13.00 -4.57
N LYS A 23 7.08 13.71 -5.71
CA LYS A 23 8.05 14.76 -6.07
C LYS A 23 9.51 14.30 -5.96
N ARG A 24 9.78 13.05 -6.36
CA ARG A 24 11.12 12.41 -6.31
C ARG A 24 11.57 12.01 -7.71
N SER A 25 12.88 11.80 -7.88
CA SER A 25 13.39 11.31 -9.17
C SER A 25 13.00 9.85 -9.41
N LEU A 26 12.82 9.46 -10.68
CA LEU A 26 12.50 8.08 -11.07
C LEU A 26 13.54 7.08 -10.52
N GLY A 27 14.83 7.41 -10.62
CA GLY A 27 15.91 6.56 -10.11
C GLY A 27 15.86 6.35 -8.59
N GLN A 28 15.47 7.37 -7.81
CA GLN A 28 15.29 7.22 -6.36
C GLN A 28 14.13 6.28 -6.02
N VAL A 29 13.01 6.42 -6.72
CA VAL A 29 11.82 5.57 -6.52
C VAL A 29 12.13 4.13 -6.90
N VAL A 30 12.72 3.90 -8.08
CA VAL A 30 13.10 2.55 -8.53
C VAL A 30 14.08 1.90 -7.56
N ALA A 31 15.12 2.61 -7.11
CA ALA A 31 16.09 2.07 -6.16
C ALA A 31 15.46 1.72 -4.81
N GLU A 32 14.47 2.48 -4.35
CA GLU A 32 13.73 2.18 -3.12
C GLU A 32 12.82 0.96 -3.30
N LEU A 33 12.06 0.88 -4.39
CA LEU A 33 11.22 -0.27 -4.70
C LEU A 33 12.03 -1.55 -4.81
N MET A 34 13.20 -1.50 -5.45
CA MET A 34 14.14 -2.62 -5.53
C MET A 34 14.62 -3.07 -4.15
N ARG A 35 15.03 -2.14 -3.27
CA ARG A 35 15.42 -2.50 -1.89
C ARG A 35 14.27 -3.17 -1.16
N ARG A 36 13.07 -2.57 -1.19
CA ARG A 36 11.87 -3.16 -0.55
C ARG A 36 11.55 -4.55 -1.08
N GLY A 37 11.70 -4.78 -2.38
CA GLY A 37 11.45 -6.10 -2.98
C GLY A 37 12.52 -7.15 -2.65
N LEU A 38 13.78 -6.72 -2.45
CA LEU A 38 14.88 -7.61 -2.05
C LEU A 38 14.90 -7.89 -0.54
N ASP A 39 14.50 -6.91 0.28
CA ASP A 39 14.39 -7.02 1.73
C ASP A 39 13.09 -7.71 2.16
N ALA A 40 12.09 -7.77 1.28
CA ALA A 40 10.90 -8.58 1.50
C ALA A 40 11.33 -10.04 1.63
N ALA A 41 11.03 -10.64 2.79
CA ALA A 41 11.13 -12.09 2.95
C ALA A 41 10.41 -12.76 1.75
N PRO A 42 10.93 -13.88 1.21
CA PRO A 42 10.28 -14.57 0.11
C PRO A 42 8.83 -14.72 0.50
N ALA A 43 7.95 -14.08 -0.27
CA ALA A 43 6.52 -14.15 -0.08
C ALA A 43 6.10 -15.59 -0.38
N GLY A 44 6.35 -16.51 0.55
CA GLY A 44 5.35 -17.52 0.85
C GLY A 44 4.12 -16.68 1.12
N ARG A 45 3.22 -16.62 0.12
CA ARG A 45 2.05 -15.75 0.02
C ARG A 45 1.82 -15.11 1.37
N VAL A 46 2.16 -13.82 1.51
CA VAL A 46 1.56 -13.06 2.59
C VAL A 46 0.08 -13.27 2.28
N GLU A 47 -0.56 -14.19 3.00
CA GLU A 47 -1.99 -14.21 3.06
C GLU A 47 -2.26 -12.79 3.49
N GLU A 48 -2.73 -11.95 2.55
CA GLU A 48 -3.47 -10.77 2.92
C GLU A 48 -4.33 -11.29 4.06
N ARG A 49 -4.10 -10.80 5.29
CA ARG A 49 -5.05 -11.05 6.35
C ARG A 49 -6.32 -10.57 5.70
N LYS A 50 -7.15 -11.53 5.30
CA LYS A 50 -8.36 -11.28 4.55
C LYS A 50 -9.16 -10.51 5.58
N THR A 51 -9.04 -9.19 5.58
CA THR A 51 -9.82 -8.33 6.45
C THR A 51 -11.21 -8.76 6.08
N VAL A 52 -11.85 -9.51 6.97
CA VAL A 52 -13.12 -10.14 6.64
C VAL A 52 -14.03 -8.96 6.54
N TYR A 53 -14.38 -8.53 5.34
CA TYR A 53 -15.34 -7.47 5.16
C TYR A 53 -16.55 -8.06 4.48
N ARG A 54 -17.73 -7.60 4.88
CA ARG A 54 -19.00 -7.92 4.23
C ARG A 54 -19.52 -6.65 3.59
N ILE A 55 -19.96 -6.73 2.35
CA ILE A 55 -20.72 -5.63 1.75
C ILE A 55 -22.10 -5.64 2.40
N ASP A 56 -22.46 -4.51 3.01
CA ASP A 56 -23.78 -4.34 3.58
C ASP A 56 -24.82 -4.16 2.47
N GLU A 57 -25.93 -4.90 2.54
CA GLU A 57 -26.90 -4.98 1.46
C GLU A 57 -27.77 -3.71 1.35
N ASP A 58 -27.95 -3.00 2.47
CA ASP A 58 -28.76 -1.78 2.52
C ASP A 58 -27.96 -0.54 2.05
N THR A 59 -26.67 -0.50 2.38
CA THR A 59 -25.80 0.66 2.10
C THR A 59 -24.82 0.46 0.93
N GLY A 60 -24.53 -0.78 0.55
CA GLY A 60 -23.55 -1.11 -0.49
C GLY A 60 -22.09 -0.88 -0.09
N LEU A 61 -21.83 -0.55 1.18
CA LEU A 61 -20.49 -0.22 1.68
C LEU A 61 -19.80 -1.43 2.33
N PRO A 62 -18.47 -1.52 2.26
CA PRO A 62 -17.72 -2.57 2.96
C PRO A 62 -17.72 -2.35 4.47
N VAL A 63 -18.20 -3.33 5.22
CA VAL A 63 -18.20 -3.38 6.69
C VAL A 63 -17.12 -4.35 7.15
N ILE A 64 -16.18 -3.87 7.97
CA ILE A 64 -15.09 -4.67 8.53
C ILE A 64 -15.64 -5.59 9.64
N LEU A 65 -15.58 -6.90 9.40
CA LEU A 65 -15.87 -7.97 10.34
C LEU A 65 -14.55 -8.43 10.96
N GLY A 66 -14.42 -8.36 12.28
CA GLY A 66 -13.23 -8.81 12.99
C GLY A 66 -12.40 -7.69 13.64
N ALA A 67 -12.95 -6.49 13.77
CA ALA A 67 -12.49 -5.60 14.83
C ALA A 67 -12.75 -6.30 16.18
N THR A 68 -11.69 -6.60 16.93
CA THR A 68 -11.76 -7.30 18.24
C THR A 68 -12.57 -6.53 19.29
N ARG A 69 -12.90 -5.26 19.01
CA ARG A 69 -13.74 -4.39 19.83
C ARG A 69 -14.57 -3.46 18.94
N VAL A 70 -15.67 -2.98 19.48
CA VAL A 70 -16.47 -1.89 18.87
C VAL A 70 -15.60 -0.65 18.77
N MET A 71 -15.52 -0.05 17.58
CA MET A 71 -14.86 1.25 17.41
C MET A 71 -15.74 2.36 17.97
N THR A 72 -15.17 3.25 18.78
CA THR A 72 -15.88 4.39 19.37
C THR A 72 -15.43 5.71 18.74
N ASP A 73 -16.16 6.79 18.99
CA ASP A 73 -15.78 8.14 18.54
C ASP A 73 -14.39 8.56 19.05
N ASP A 74 -13.98 8.07 20.23
CA ASP A 74 -12.65 8.31 20.78
C ASP A 74 -11.55 7.63 19.96
N ASP A 75 -11.82 6.45 19.40
CA ASP A 75 -10.88 5.75 18.50
C ASP A 75 -10.69 6.51 17.18
N VAL A 76 -11.76 7.15 16.68
CA VAL A 76 -11.69 7.96 15.45
C VAL A 76 -10.90 9.23 15.70
N ARG A 77 -11.16 9.93 16.81
CA ARG A 77 -10.46 11.17 17.18
C ARG A 77 -8.95 10.95 17.33
N ALA A 78 -8.56 9.82 17.92
CA ALA A 78 -7.15 9.47 18.11
C ALA A 78 -6.38 9.24 16.80
N LEU A 79 -7.05 8.91 15.69
CA LEU A 79 -6.41 8.69 14.38
C LEU A 79 -6.19 9.99 13.58
N GLU A 80 -7.05 10.99 13.76
CA GLU A 80 -6.93 12.28 13.06
C GLU A 80 -5.79 13.16 13.61
N ASP A 81 -5.32 12.85 14.82
CA ASP A 81 -4.28 13.61 15.53
C ASP A 81 -2.83 13.17 15.20
N GLU A 82 -2.62 12.27 14.23
CA GLU A 82 -1.28 11.85 13.81
C GLU A 82 -0.81 12.69 12.57
N PRO A 83 0.27 13.50 12.69
CA PRO A 83 0.65 14.54 11.71
C PRO A 83 1.37 14.03 10.44
#